data_AF-A0A7S2U0U5-F1
#
_entry.id   AF-A0A7S2U0U5-F1
#
_cell.length_a   1.000
_cell.length_b   1.000
_cell.length_c   1.000
_cell.angle_alpha   90.00
_cell.angle_beta   90.00
_cell.angle_gamma   90.00
#
_symmetry.space_group_name_H-M   'P 1'
#
loop_
_entity.id
_entity.type
_entity.pdbx_description
1 polymer ?
#
loop_
_entity_poly.entity_id
_entity_poly.type
_entity_poly.pdbx_seq_one_letter_code
_entity_poly.pdbx_strand_id
1 'polypeptide(L)'
;AAEAKVPFFATSGADFVEVFAGRGAARVRALFKAAEKAAPSVIFIDELDAMGKTRAAVRLSGNDEAEQTLNMLLAAMDGLTTKNNGVIVLAATNRLDVLDRALIRPGRFDRVVH
;
A
#
# COMPACT_ATOMS: atom_id res chain seq x y z
N ALA A 1 17.37 3.07 -7.54
CA ALA A 1 16.64 2.57 -8.72
C ALA A 1 17.56 2.33 -9.94
N ALA A 2 18.55 3.20 -10.20
CA ALA A 2 19.46 3.04 -11.35
C ALA A 2 20.43 1.84 -11.27
N GLU A 3 20.75 1.32 -10.08
CA GLU A 3 21.75 0.24 -9.93
C GLU A 3 21.19 -1.18 -9.99
N ALA A 4 19.91 -1.41 -9.68
CA ALA A 4 19.38 -2.78 -9.54
C ALA A 4 18.80 -3.37 -10.84
N LYS A 5 18.62 -2.58 -11.92
CA LYS A 5 18.01 -2.99 -13.21
C LYS A 5 16.68 -3.77 -13.11
N VAL A 6 15.97 -3.65 -11.98
CA VAL A 6 14.66 -4.26 -11.79
C VAL A 6 13.55 -3.24 -12.07
N PRO A 7 12.40 -3.66 -12.63
CA PRO A 7 11.23 -2.81 -12.78
C PRO A 7 10.86 -2.10 -11.46
N PHE A 8 10.62 -0.80 -11.56
CA PHE A 8 10.32 0.08 -10.43
C PHE A 8 8.97 0.76 -10.67
N PHE A 9 7.99 0.46 -9.82
CA PHE A 9 6.67 1.04 -9.85
C PHE A 9 6.55 2.07 -8.73
N ALA A 10 6.29 3.33 -9.05
CA ALA A 10 6.14 4.40 -8.06
C ALA A 10 4.76 5.05 -8.15
N THR A 11 4.18 5.38 -6.99
CA THR A 11 2.88 6.06 -6.88
C THR A 11 2.81 6.80 -5.54
N SER A 12 1.95 7.82 -5.44
CA SER A 12 1.60 8.42 -4.15
C SER A 12 0.41 7.68 -3.53
N GLY A 13 0.38 7.55 -2.20
CA GLY A 13 -0.76 7.09 -1.44
C GLY A 13 -2.02 7.93 -1.70
N ALA A 14 -1.85 9.21 -2.03
CA ALA A 14 -2.94 10.10 -2.39
C ALA A 14 -3.60 9.72 -3.73
N ASP A 15 -2.88 9.06 -4.64
CA ASP A 15 -3.45 8.59 -5.91
C ASP A 15 -4.55 7.53 -5.70
N PHE A 16 -4.58 6.89 -4.54
CA PHE A 16 -5.59 5.89 -4.20
C PHE A 16 -6.80 6.49 -3.46
N VAL A 17 -6.75 7.76 -3.09
CA VAL A 17 -7.85 8.45 -2.41
C VAL A 17 -8.79 9.02 -3.48
N GLU A 18 -9.94 8.37 -3.65
CA GLU A 18 -10.92 8.72 -4.68
C GLU A 18 -12.28 9.10 -4.05
N VAL A 19 -12.98 10.00 -4.73
CA VAL A 19 -14.38 10.33 -4.41
C VAL A 19 -15.36 9.25 -4.89
N PHE A 20 -14.94 8.41 -5.83
CA PHE A 20 -15.75 7.33 -6.38
C PHE A 20 -15.37 5.99 -5.75
N ALA A 21 -16.38 5.33 -5.16
CA ALA A 21 -16.21 4.04 -4.51
C ALA A 21 -15.63 2.96 -5.46
N GLY A 22 -14.76 2.11 -4.93
CA GLY A 22 -14.10 0.98 -5.56
C GLY A 22 -12.87 1.30 -6.41
N ARG A 23 -12.59 2.58 -6.73
CA ARG A 23 -11.48 2.93 -7.64
C ARG A 23 -10.12 2.79 -6.97
N GLY A 24 -9.99 3.19 -5.70
CA GLY A 24 -8.73 3.09 -4.97
C GLY A 24 -8.28 1.64 -4.84
N ALA A 25 -9.18 0.77 -4.37
CA ALA A 25 -8.93 -0.67 -4.23
C ALA A 25 -8.57 -1.35 -5.58
N ALA A 26 -9.25 -0.98 -6.67
CA ALA A 26 -8.94 -1.53 -7.99
C ALA A 26 -7.53 -1.15 -8.48
N ARG A 27 -7.09 0.09 -8.24
CA ARG A 27 -5.74 0.57 -8.59
C ARG A 27 -4.66 -0.15 -7.78
N VAL A 28 -4.87 -0.35 -6.47
CA VAL A 28 -3.96 -1.13 -5.62
C VAL A 28 -3.79 -2.54 -6.18
N ARG A 29 -4.89 -3.22 -6.50
CA ARG A 29 -4.84 -4.56 -7.10
C ARG A 29 -4.10 -4.59 -8.43
N ALA A 30 -4.33 -3.59 -9.29
CA ALA A 30 -3.67 -3.51 -10.59
C ALA A 30 -2.16 -3.29 -10.45
N LEU A 31 -1.74 -2.40 -9.54
CA LEU A 31 -0.33 -2.13 -9.23
C LEU A 31 0.40 -3.41 -8.79
N PHE A 32 -0.14 -4.11 -7.79
CA PHE A 32 0.48 -5.33 -7.28
C PHE A 32 0.52 -6.44 -8.34
N LYS A 33 -0.55 -6.61 -9.13
CA LYS A 33 -0.58 -7.58 -10.23
C LYS A 33 0.45 -7.26 -11.32
N ALA A 34 0.65 -5.98 -11.65
CA ALA A 34 1.65 -5.56 -12.61
C ALA A 34 3.08 -5.83 -12.10
N ALA A 35 3.34 -5.52 -10.82
CA ALA A 35 4.61 -5.79 -10.17
C ALA A 35 4.92 -7.30 -10.07
N GLU A 36 3.93 -8.12 -9.67
CA GLU A 36 4.06 -9.58 -9.65
C GLU A 36 4.42 -10.15 -11.02
N LYS A 37 3.79 -9.66 -12.11
CA LYS A 37 4.11 -10.09 -13.48
C LYS A 37 5.50 -9.67 -13.95
N ALA A 38 6.01 -8.57 -13.41
CA ALA A 38 7.31 -8.01 -13.76
C ALA A 38 8.41 -8.43 -12.77
N ALA A 39 8.15 -9.42 -11.91
CA ALA A 39 9.09 -9.83 -10.89
C ALA A 39 10.41 -10.39 -11.50
N PRO A 40 11.58 -10.12 -10.88
CA PRO A 40 11.76 -9.37 -9.63
C PRO A 40 11.53 -7.86 -9.83
N SER A 41 10.78 -7.23 -8.93
CA SER A 41 10.39 -5.82 -9.08
C SER A 41 10.25 -5.11 -7.73
N VAL A 42 10.20 -3.78 -7.78
CA VAL A 42 10.03 -2.93 -6.59
C VAL A 42 8.80 -2.06 -6.75
N ILE A 43 7.95 -2.03 -5.72
CA ILE A 43 6.86 -1.06 -5.57
C ILE A 43 7.32 -0.01 -4.56
N PHE A 44 7.16 1.27 -4.89
CA PHE A 44 7.38 2.40 -4.00
C PHE A 44 6.08 3.20 -3.85
N ILE A 45 5.61 3.37 -2.60
CA ILE A 45 4.43 4.14 -2.25
C ILE A 45 4.87 5.32 -1.38
N ASP A 46 4.84 6.54 -1.92
CA ASP A 46 5.04 7.75 -1.12
C ASP A 46 3.76 8.15 -0.39
N GLU A 47 3.83 9.02 0.61
CA GLU A 47 2.66 9.56 1.33
C GLU A 47 1.68 8.47 1.79
N LEU A 48 2.19 7.38 2.38
CA LEU A 48 1.37 6.24 2.80
C LEU A 48 0.27 6.67 3.80
N ASP A 49 0.49 7.75 4.57
CA ASP A 49 -0.51 8.32 5.47
C ASP A 49 -1.72 8.94 4.77
N ALA A 50 -1.69 9.16 3.45
CA ALA A 50 -2.88 9.56 2.70
C ALA A 50 -3.94 8.45 2.67
N MET A 51 -3.54 7.18 2.50
CA MET A 51 -4.43 6.01 2.43
C MET A 51 -4.40 5.13 3.67
N GLY A 52 -3.39 5.28 4.53
CA GLY A 52 -3.05 4.35 5.61
C GLY A 52 -3.46 4.77 7.01
N LYS A 53 -4.33 5.78 7.19
CA LYS A 53 -4.68 6.32 8.52
C LYS A 53 -5.57 5.40 9.36
N THR A 54 -5.23 5.22 10.64
CA THR A 54 -6.10 4.57 11.64
C THR A 54 -7.34 5.44 11.88
N ARG A 55 -8.54 4.86 11.73
CA ARG A 55 -9.79 5.57 12.04
C ARG A 55 -10.19 5.41 13.50
N ALA A 56 -9.51 6.14 14.38
CA ALA A 56 -10.07 6.40 15.69
C ALA A 56 -11.15 7.50 15.55
N ALA A 57 -12.43 7.10 15.64
CA ALA A 57 -13.53 7.90 16.21
C ALA A 57 -14.59 8.62 15.33
N VAL A 58 -14.71 8.46 14.01
CA VAL A 58 -15.85 9.09 13.28
C VAL A 58 -16.61 8.11 12.37
N ARG A 59 -17.63 7.45 12.94
CA ARG A 59 -18.65 6.62 12.27
C ARG A 59 -19.79 7.47 11.67
N LEU A 60 -19.48 8.48 10.85
CA LEU A 60 -20.50 9.23 10.12
C LEU A 60 -20.34 9.00 8.62
N SER A 61 -21.21 8.11 8.13
CA SER A 61 -21.67 7.86 6.75
C SER A 61 -20.94 8.63 5.63
N GLY A 62 -19.95 7.98 5.00
CA GLY A 62 -19.25 8.54 3.83
C GLY A 62 -17.81 8.04 3.62
N ASN A 63 -17.36 7.11 4.46
CA ASN A 63 -15.93 6.84 4.62
C ASN A 63 -15.50 5.46 4.08
N ASP A 64 -16.38 4.67 3.47
CA ASP A 64 -16.07 3.27 3.08
C ASP A 64 -14.87 3.14 2.11
N GLU A 65 -14.60 4.14 1.28
CA GLU A 65 -13.63 3.99 0.18
C GLU A 65 -12.17 3.89 0.64
N ALA A 66 -11.73 4.78 1.53
CA ALA A 66 -10.35 4.74 2.00
C ALA A 66 -10.09 3.47 2.83
N GLU A 67 -11.10 2.97 3.55
CA GLU A 67 -11.01 1.72 4.30
C GLU A 67 -10.97 0.50 3.36
N GLN A 68 -11.81 0.46 2.33
CA GLN A 68 -11.74 -0.58 1.29
C GLN A 68 -10.38 -0.60 0.60
N THR A 69 -9.84 0.59 0.31
CA THR A 69 -8.52 0.75 -0.32
C THR A 69 -7.40 0.28 0.60
N LEU A 70 -7.41 0.66 1.88
CA LEU A 70 -6.48 0.17 2.89
C LEU A 70 -6.57 -1.36 3.02
N ASN A 71 -7.77 -1.91 3.18
CA ASN A 71 -7.98 -3.36 3.28
C ASN A 71 -7.46 -4.10 2.04
N MET A 72 -7.58 -3.50 0.86
CA MET A 72 -7.02 -4.08 -0.37
C MET A 72 -5.50 -4.04 -0.40
N LEU A 73 -4.87 -2.99 0.12
CA LEU A 73 -3.42 -2.92 0.29
C LEU A 73 -2.95 -4.03 1.25
N LEU A 74 -3.61 -4.17 2.40
CA LEU A 74 -3.29 -5.21 3.39
C LEU A 74 -3.40 -6.62 2.77
N ALA A 75 -4.51 -6.90 2.06
CA ALA A 75 -4.71 -8.19 1.40
C ALA A 75 -3.67 -8.46 0.30
N ALA A 76 -3.27 -7.43 -0.45
CA ALA A 76 -2.24 -7.56 -1.47
C ALA A 76 -0.85 -7.86 -0.87
N MET A 77 -0.50 -7.21 0.24
CA MET A 77 0.73 -7.48 0.99
C MET A 77 0.77 -8.91 1.56
N ASP A 78 -0.32 -9.36 2.19
CA ASP A 78 -0.43 -10.73 2.71
C ASP A 78 -0.27 -11.77 1.59
N GLY A 79 -0.77 -11.45 0.39
CA GLY A 79 -0.61 -12.27 -0.82
C GLY A 79 0.84 -12.38 -1.32
N LEU A 80 1.65 -11.31 -1.19
CA LEU A 80 3.06 -11.33 -1.58
C LEU A 80 3.89 -12.22 -0.65
N THR A 81 3.67 -12.10 0.66
CA THR A 81 4.38 -12.87 1.70
C THR A 81 4.17 -14.38 1.53
N THR A 82 2.96 -14.79 1.13
CA THR A 82 2.63 -16.20 0.92
C THR A 82 3.33 -16.80 -0.30
N LYS A 83 3.49 -16.03 -1.38
CA LYS A 83 4.00 -16.56 -2.66
C LYS A 83 5.51 -16.40 -2.85
N ASN A 84 6.16 -15.50 -2.10
CA ASN A 84 7.60 -15.19 -2.17
C ASN A 84 8.10 -14.91 -3.61
N ASN A 85 7.46 -13.95 -4.28
CA ASN A 85 7.62 -13.74 -5.73
C ASN A 85 8.83 -12.88 -6.13
N GLY A 86 9.67 -12.44 -5.19
CA GLY A 86 10.74 -11.47 -5.49
C GLY A 86 10.24 -10.03 -5.75
N VAL A 87 9.05 -9.68 -5.25
CA VAL A 87 8.53 -8.30 -5.25
C VAL A 87 8.85 -7.66 -3.90
N ILE A 88 9.51 -6.51 -3.91
CA ILE A 88 9.81 -5.72 -2.70
C ILE A 88 8.88 -4.51 -2.67
N VAL A 89 8.25 -4.27 -1.52
CA VAL A 89 7.42 -3.08 -1.30
C VAL A 89 8.13 -2.13 -0.36
N LEU A 90 8.30 -0.90 -0.80
CA LEU A 90 8.83 0.22 -0.04
C LEU A 90 7.73 1.27 0.11
N ALA A 91 7.64 1.89 1.29
CA ALA A 91 6.72 2.98 1.51
C ALA A 91 7.36 4.10 2.33
N ALA A 92 6.96 5.33 2.05
CA ALA A 92 7.37 6.52 2.78
C ALA A 92 6.14 7.21 3.40
N THR A 93 6.34 7.82 4.56
CA THR A 93 5.31 8.58 5.27
C THR A 93 5.96 9.68 6.09
N ASN A 94 5.27 10.82 6.19
CA ASN A 94 5.66 11.89 7.12
C ASN A 94 5.02 11.72 8.50
N ARG A 95 4.06 10.80 8.65
CA ARG A 95 3.21 10.66 9.83
C ARG A 95 3.03 9.19 10.21
N LEU A 96 4.04 8.60 10.83
CA LEU A 96 3.96 7.24 11.35
C LEU A 96 2.94 7.11 12.50
N ASP A 97 2.71 8.19 13.26
CA ASP A 97 1.80 8.27 14.41
C ASP A 97 0.34 8.00 14.05
N VAL A 98 -0.07 8.33 12.83
CA VAL A 98 -1.46 8.14 12.37
C VAL A 98 -1.67 6.87 11.56
N LEU A 99 -0.61 6.16 11.19
CA LEU A 99 -0.74 4.95 10.37
C LEU A 99 -1.47 3.83 11.10
N ASP A 100 -2.29 3.10 10.35
CA ASP A 100 -2.98 1.91 10.81
C ASP A 100 -1.95 0.88 11.26
N ARG A 101 -2.08 0.45 12.52
CA ARG A 101 -1.18 -0.54 13.12
C ARG A 101 -1.16 -1.85 12.33
N ALA A 102 -2.20 -2.15 11.56
CA ALA A 102 -2.25 -3.31 10.69
C ALA A 102 -1.15 -3.27 9.60
N LEU A 103 -0.71 -2.10 9.13
CA LEU A 103 0.33 -1.97 8.11
C LEU A 103 1.71 -2.42 8.60
N ILE A 104 2.00 -2.19 9.88
CA ILE A 104 3.30 -2.50 10.51
C ILE A 104 3.32 -3.85 11.25
N ARG A 105 2.29 -4.69 11.06
CA ARG A 105 2.29 -6.04 11.63
C ARG A 105 3.27 -6.95 10.86
N PRO A 106 3.87 -7.95 11.52
CA PRO A 106 4.72 -8.93 10.85
C PRO A 106 4.03 -9.59 9.65
N GLY A 107 4.78 -9.77 8.55
CA GLY A 107 4.30 -10.22 7.25
C GLY A 107 3.88 -9.09 6.30
N ARG A 108 4.08 -7.82 6.67
CA ARG A 108 3.73 -6.63 5.88
C ARG A 108 4.91 -5.66 5.81
N PHE A 109 4.82 -4.46 6.42
CA PHE A 109 5.97 -3.56 6.53
C PHE A 109 6.84 -3.98 7.72
N ASP A 110 7.60 -5.06 7.54
CA ASP A 110 8.38 -5.71 8.60
C ASP A 110 9.56 -4.88 9.09
N ARG A 111 10.04 -3.94 8.27
CA ARG A 111 11.18 -3.08 8.59
C ARG A 111 10.77 -1.62 8.49
N VAL A 112 10.86 -0.93 9.62
CA VAL A 112 10.73 0.53 9.71
C VAL A 112 12.13 1.10 9.83
N VAL A 113 12.46 2.06 8.98
CA VAL A 113 13.73 2.78 9.00
C VAL A 113 13.43 4.23 9.35
N HIS A 114 14.19 4.77 10.30
CA HIS A 114 14.11 6.15 10.75
C HIS A 114 15.24 6.96 10.13
#